data_AF-L8X0L3-F1
#
_entry.id   AF-L8X0L3-F1
#
_cell.length_a   1.000
_cell.length_b   1.000
_cell.length_c   1.000
_cell.angle_alpha   90.00
_cell.angle_beta   90.00
_cell.angle_gamma   90.00
#
_symmetry.space_group_name_H-M   'P 1'
#
loop_
_entity.id
_entity.type
_entity.pdbx_description
1 polymer ?
#
loop_
_entity_poly.entity_id
_entity_poly.type
_entity_poly.pdbx_seq_one_letter_code
_entity_poly.pdbx_strand_id
1 'polypeptide(L)'
;MVISLQLFAKHFKLKDHVAHLAKTRVGVAVGTPARISQLLAEPDALSVKALSHIVLDLTFIDTKQRSLLDIPETRVDTLRGVLGHSRIRERLLNGKTKIVIF
;
A
#
# COMPACT_ATOMS: atom_id res chain seq x y z
N MET A 1 -13.51 -16.41 4.41
CA MET A 1 -12.66 -15.19 4.32
C MET A 1 -11.22 -15.64 4.53
N VAL A 2 -10.47 -15.87 3.46
CA VAL A 2 -9.05 -16.25 3.57
C VAL A 2 -8.26 -14.98 3.80
N ILE A 3 -7.76 -14.77 5.03
CA ILE A 3 -6.88 -13.64 5.34
C ILE A 3 -5.46 -14.07 4.97
N SER A 4 -5.09 -13.89 3.71
CA SER A 4 -3.69 -14.01 3.31
C SER A 4 -2.99 -12.71 3.70
N LEU A 5 -2.15 -12.75 4.73
CA LEU A 5 -1.20 -11.69 5.08
C LEU A 5 0.02 -11.83 4.16
N GLN A 6 0.30 -10.82 3.33
CA GLN A 6 1.55 -10.83 2.56
C GLN A 6 2.55 -9.83 3.11
N LEU A 7 3.60 -10.36 3.73
CA LEU A 7 4.83 -9.66 4.11
C LEU A 7 5.82 -9.78 2.95
N PHE A 8 6.10 -8.67 2.27
CA PHE A 8 6.97 -8.70 1.08
C PHE A 8 8.45 -8.75 1.47
N ALA A 9 9.13 -9.87 1.17
CA ALA A 9 10.59 -9.95 1.27
C ALA A 9 11.26 -8.98 0.27
N LYS A 10 12.37 -8.34 0.67
CA LYS A 10 13.12 -7.33 -0.12
C LYS A 10 13.52 -7.76 -1.54
N HIS A 11 13.48 -9.06 -1.88
CA HIS A 11 13.92 -9.60 -3.17
C HIS A 11 12.80 -10.17 -4.05
N PHE A 12 11.54 -9.79 -3.81
CA PHE A 12 10.42 -10.24 -4.65
C PHE A 12 10.20 -9.31 -5.85
N LYS A 13 10.56 -9.79 -7.05
CA LYS A 13 10.48 -9.00 -8.30
C LYS A 13 9.06 -8.49 -8.55
N LEU A 14 8.94 -7.31 -9.16
CA LEU A 14 7.64 -6.69 -9.49
C LEU A 14 6.75 -7.63 -10.30
N LYS A 15 7.29 -8.21 -11.38
CA LYS A 15 6.53 -9.11 -12.27
C LYS A 15 5.99 -10.35 -11.58
N ASP A 16 6.82 -11.02 -10.77
CA ASP A 16 6.41 -12.21 -10.02
C ASP A 16 5.31 -11.87 -9.01
N HIS A 17 5.32 -10.64 -8.50
CA HIS A 17 4.30 -10.14 -7.60
C HIS A 17 2.97 -9.87 -8.29
N VAL A 18 2.98 -9.23 -9.46
CA VAL A 18 1.77 -9.07 -10.27
C VAL A 18 1.18 -10.43 -10.61
N ALA A 19 2.01 -11.38 -11.04
CA ALA A 19 1.56 -12.74 -11.37
C ALA A 19 0.98 -13.50 -10.17
N HIS A 20 1.53 -13.28 -8.97
CA HIS A 20 1.00 -13.86 -7.75
C HIS A 20 -0.36 -13.26 -7.36
N LEU A 21 -0.48 -11.93 -7.38
CA LEU A 21 -1.73 -11.23 -7.02
C LEU A 21 -2.87 -11.51 -8.01
N ALA A 22 -2.53 -11.79 -9.28
CA ALA A 22 -3.52 -12.24 -10.26
C ALA A 22 -4.15 -13.60 -9.90
N LYS A 23 -3.42 -14.47 -9.21
CA LYS A 23 -3.86 -15.82 -8.84
C LYS A 23 -4.43 -15.92 -7.42
N THR A 24 -3.99 -15.03 -6.53
CA THR A 24 -4.29 -15.09 -5.10
C THR A 24 -5.15 -13.91 -4.67
N ARG A 25 -6.26 -14.20 -3.98
CA ARG A 25 -7.04 -13.15 -3.31
C ARG A 25 -6.35 -12.74 -2.01
N VAL A 26 -5.92 -11.49 -1.93
CA VAL A 26 -5.27 -10.92 -0.75
C VAL A 26 -6.28 -10.04 0.01
N GLY A 27 -6.52 -10.37 1.28
CA GLY A 27 -7.37 -9.58 2.17
C GLY A 27 -6.62 -8.45 2.87
N VAL A 28 -5.31 -8.62 3.10
CA VAL A 28 -4.44 -7.64 3.75
C VAL A 28 -3.07 -7.65 3.05
N ALA A 29 -2.65 -6.49 2.54
CA ALA A 29 -1.34 -6.30 1.95
C ALA A 29 -0.52 -5.36 2.84
N VAL A 30 0.68 -5.79 3.24
CA VAL A 30 1.58 -5.00 4.10
C VAL A 30 2.90 -4.80 3.38
N GLY A 31 3.24 -3.56 3.06
CA GLY A 31 4.45 -3.26 2.30
C GLY A 31 4.91 -1.82 2.44
N THR A 32 6.11 -1.56 1.94
CA THR A 32 6.63 -0.19 1.86
C THR A 32 5.78 0.64 0.89
N PRO A 33 5.59 1.95 1.14
CA PRO A 33 4.83 2.82 0.25
C PRO A 33 5.30 2.76 -1.20
N ALA A 34 6.62 2.71 -1.42
CA ALA A 34 7.24 2.55 -2.75
C ALA A 34 6.70 1.31 -3.49
N ARG A 35 6.63 0.16 -2.79
CA ARG A 35 6.19 -1.10 -3.40
C ARG A 35 4.70 -1.10 -3.70
N ILE A 36 3.89 -0.56 -2.79
CA ILE A 36 2.44 -0.44 -2.98
C ILE A 36 2.15 0.51 -4.15
N SER A 37 2.84 1.64 -4.23
CA SER A 37 2.75 2.60 -5.35
C SER A 37 3.03 1.92 -6.70
N GLN A 38 4.11 1.14 -6.81
CA GLN A 38 4.41 0.38 -8.02
C GLN A 38 3.31 -0.62 -8.40
N LEU A 39 2.74 -1.34 -7.43
CA LEU A 39 1.64 -2.28 -7.68
C LEU A 39 0.34 -1.59 -8.06
N LEU A 40 0.11 -0.39 -7.54
CA LEU A 40 -1.02 0.45 -7.96
C LEU A 40 -0.81 1.02 -9.36
N ALA A 41 0.42 1.21 -9.81
CA ALA A 41 0.70 1.66 -11.18
C ALA A 41 0.52 0.53 -12.21
N GLU A 42 0.77 -0.73 -11.82
CA GLU A 42 0.55 -1.88 -12.71
C GLU A 42 -0.95 -2.15 -12.92
N PRO A 43 -1.39 -2.32 -14.18
CA PRO A 43 -2.77 -2.67 -14.49
C PRO A 43 -3.09 -4.05 -13.91
N ASP A 44 -4.28 -4.16 -13.29
CA ASP A 44 -4.82 -5.40 -12.70
C ASP A 44 -3.97 -6.12 -11.64
N ALA A 45 -2.84 -5.54 -11.21
CA ALA A 45 -2.00 -6.12 -10.17
C ALA A 45 -2.66 -6.07 -8.79
N LEU A 46 -3.28 -4.94 -8.43
CA LEU A 46 -3.94 -4.75 -7.15
C LEU A 46 -5.41 -4.35 -7.33
N SER A 47 -6.32 -5.22 -6.91
CA SER A 47 -7.75 -4.90 -6.87
C SER A 47 -8.07 -4.11 -5.60
N VAL A 48 -8.54 -2.87 -5.78
CA VAL A 48 -8.95 -1.98 -4.67
C VAL A 48 -10.47 -1.96 -4.47
N LYS A 49 -11.23 -2.80 -5.19
CA LYS A 49 -12.71 -2.76 -5.20
C LYS A 49 -13.31 -2.96 -3.80
N ALA A 50 -12.73 -3.87 -3.01
CA ALA A 50 -13.16 -4.20 -1.65
C ALA A 50 -12.28 -3.55 -0.56
N LEU A 51 -11.40 -2.61 -0.92
CA LEU A 51 -10.50 -1.96 0.05
C LEU A 51 -11.32 -1.07 1.00
N SER A 52 -11.33 -1.41 2.29
CA SER A 52 -12.08 -0.69 3.31
C SER A 52 -11.22 0.26 4.14
N HIS A 53 -9.97 -0.12 4.42
CA HIS A 53 -9.06 0.64 5.27
C HIS A 53 -7.65 0.67 4.68
N ILE A 54 -6.98 1.80 4.82
CA ILE A 54 -5.53 1.95 4.66
C ILE A 54 -4.99 2.31 6.03
N VAL A 55 -4.06 1.51 6.53
CA VAL A 55 -3.42 1.73 7.82
C VAL A 55 -2.03 2.30 7.57
N LEU A 56 -1.75 3.46 8.14
CA LEU A 56 -0.44 4.08 8.17
C LEU A 56 0.10 3.95 9.59
N ASP A 57 1.14 3.14 9.75
CA ASP A 57 1.87 3.03 11.01
C ASP A 57 2.96 4.11 11.04
N LEU A 58 2.76 5.13 11.88
CA LEU A 58 3.73 6.20 12.13
C LEU A 58 4.46 6.00 13.46
N THR A 59 4.18 4.92 14.19
CA THR A 59 4.79 4.63 15.49
C THR A 59 6.25 4.21 15.37
N PHE A 60 6.65 3.66 14.22
CA PHE A 60 8.05 3.34 13.95
C PHE A 60 8.87 4.61 13.74
N ILE A 61 9.87 4.78 14.60
CA ILE A 61 10.83 5.88 14.55
C ILE A 61 12.22 5.31 14.29
N ASP A 62 12.90 5.82 13.26
CA ASP A 62 14.25 5.39 12.92
C ASP A 62 15.31 5.95 13.90
N THR A 63 16.57 5.53 13.74
CA THR A 63 17.68 5.99 14.58
C THR A 63 17.96 7.49 14.49
N LYS A 64 17.37 8.19 13.52
CA LYS A 64 17.48 9.64 13.31
C LYS A 64 16.22 10.38 13.77
N GLN A 65 15.36 9.73 14.55
CA GLN A 65 14.09 10.27 15.04
C GLN A 65 13.11 10.67 13.93
N ARG A 66 13.04 9.87 12.86
CA ARG A 66 12.13 10.10 11.73
C ARG A 66 11.08 8.99 11.65
N SER A 67 9.83 9.38 11.51
CA SER A 67 8.69 8.53 11.15
C SER A 67 8.60 8.30 9.64
N LEU A 68 7.63 7.49 9.22
CA LEU A 68 7.30 7.20 7.82
C LEU A 68 7.11 8.48 6.97
N LEU A 69 6.56 9.55 7.54
CA LEU A 69 6.25 10.80 6.83
C LEU A 69 7.37 11.85 6.93
N ASP A 70 8.38 11.63 7.77
CA ASP A 70 9.51 12.57 7.91
C ASP A 70 10.55 12.36 6.80
N ILE A 71 10.67 11.12 6.32
CA ILE A 71 11.56 10.75 5.21
C ILE A 71 10.95 11.25 3.88
N PRO A 72 11.59 12.19 3.15
CA PRO A 72 11.01 12.80 1.97
C PRO A 72 10.54 11.80 0.90
N GLU A 73 11.36 10.78 0.62
CA GLU A 73 11.07 9.75 -0.37
C GLU A 73 9.84 8.93 0.04
N THR A 74 9.82 8.47 1.29
CA THR A 74 8.71 7.67 1.83
C THR A 74 7.43 8.50 1.95
N ARG A 75 7.53 9.79 2.28
CA ARG A 75 6.41 10.72 2.28
C ARG A 75 5.83 10.89 0.88
N VAL A 76 6.67 11.05 -0.15
CA VAL A 76 6.21 11.17 -1.54
C VAL A 76 5.50 9.90 -1.98
N ASP A 77 6.08 8.74 -1.72
CA ASP A 77 5.46 7.45 -2.07
C ASP A 77 4.13 7.23 -1.34
N THR A 78 4.06 7.59 -0.05
CA THR A 78 2.83 7.45 0.74
C THR A 78 1.73 8.40 0.27
N LEU A 79 2.03 9.70 0.23
CA LEU A 79 1.02 10.72 -0.03
C LEU A 79 0.64 10.79 -1.51
N ARG A 80 1.62 10.77 -2.42
CA ARG A 80 1.35 10.87 -3.87
C ARG A 80 1.18 9.50 -4.51
N GLY A 81 2.09 8.57 -4.22
CA GLY A 81 2.10 7.24 -4.84
C GLY A 81 0.93 6.36 -4.43
N VAL A 82 0.57 6.36 -3.14
CA VAL A 82 -0.53 5.52 -2.62
C VAL A 82 -1.83 6.32 -2.48
N LEU A 83 -1.87 7.33 -1.61
CA LEU A 83 -3.11 8.07 -1.32
C LEU A 83 -3.56 8.95 -2.48
N GLY A 84 -2.61 9.50 -3.24
CA GLY A 84 -2.85 10.35 -4.41
C GLY A 84 -3.21 9.58 -5.67
N HIS A 85 -3.02 8.26 -5.69
CA HIS A 85 -3.37 7.44 -6.85
C HIS A 85 -4.88 7.56 -7.15
N SER A 86 -5.26 7.83 -8.39
CA SER A 86 -6.65 8.13 -8.80
C SER A 86 -7.68 7.15 -8.22
N ARG A 87 -7.43 5.84 -8.38
CA ARG A 87 -8.27 4.75 -7.85
C ARG A 87 -8.43 4.74 -6.32
N ILE A 88 -7.41 5.16 -5.57
CA ILE A 88 -7.46 5.23 -4.10
C ILE A 88 -8.13 6.54 -3.68
N ARG A 89 -7.68 7.66 -4.25
CA ARG A 89 -8.20 9.00 -3.99
C ARG A 89 -9.70 9.08 -4.18
N GLU A 90 -10.23 8.54 -5.27
CA GLU A 90 -11.69 8.51 -5.52
C GLU A 90 -12.44 7.76 -4.42
N ARG A 91 -11.89 6.63 -3.93
CA ARG A 91 -12.52 5.84 -2.87
C ARG A 91 -12.46 6.54 -1.51
N LEU A 92 -11.37 7.24 -1.23
CA LEU A 92 -11.24 8.07 -0.03
C LEU A 92 -12.27 9.20 -0.05
N LEU A 93 -12.38 9.93 -1.16
CA LEU A 93 -13.33 11.02 -1.33
C LEU A 93 -14.79 10.55 -1.23
N ASN A 94 -15.08 9.37 -1.77
CA ASN A 94 -16.42 8.77 -1.72
C ASN A 94 -16.71 8.01 -0.42
N GLY A 95 -15.82 8.06 0.58
CA GLY A 95 -15.99 7.40 1.88
C GLY A 95 -15.97 5.86 1.85
N LYS A 96 -15.62 5.25 0.70
CA LYS A 96 -15.54 3.79 0.52
C LYS A 96 -14.30 3.18 1.19
N THR A 97 -13.29 3.99 1.43
CA THR A 97 -12.05 3.61 2.10
C THR A 97 -11.74 4.65 3.18
N LYS A 98 -11.36 4.20 4.38
CA LYS A 98 -10.94 5.06 5.50
C LYS A 98 -9.44 4.96 5.70
N ILE A 99 -8.83 6.06 6.17
CA ILE A 99 -7.43 6.05 6.61
C ILE A 99 -7.44 5.88 8.12
N VAL A 100 -6.62 4.95 8.61
CA VAL A 100 -6.31 4.78 10.03
C VAL A 100 -4.84 5.10 10.21
N ILE A 101 -4.54 5.96 11.18
CA ILE A 101 -3.17 6.35 11.51
C ILE A 101 -2.92 5.84 12.93
N PHE A 102 -1.82 5.10 13.10
CA PHE A 102 -1.30 4.69 14.40
C PHE A 102 -0.04 5.48 14.72
#